data_AF-A0A516X6P8-F1
#
_entry.id   AF-A0A516X6P8-F1
#
_cell.length_a   1.000
_cell.length_b   1.000
_cell.length_c   1.000
_cell.angle_alpha   90.00
_cell.angle_beta   90.00
_cell.angle_gamma   90.00
#
_symmetry.space_group_name_H-M   'P 1'
#
loop_
_entity.id
_entity.type
_entity.pdbx_description
1 polymer ?
#
loop_
_entity_poly.entity_id
_entity_poly.type
_entity_poly.pdbx_seq_one_letter_code
_entity_poly.pdbx_strand_id
1 'polypeptide(L)'
;MPLTDVFPPATTDCLIASRRSHGAGYVVKGSTTDGDPIEHHFFTDPDSDSITLFVDTTRDEYSKQGWIHRVCSIPEISAAELAACMQGR
;
A
#
# COMPACT_ATOMS: atom_id res chain seq x y z
N MET A 1 9.88 -1.33 12.57
CA MET A 1 9.13 -2.56 12.25
C MET A 1 9.73 -3.15 10.98
N PRO A 2 10.10 -4.44 10.94
CA PRO A 2 10.62 -5.05 9.71
C PRO A 2 9.54 -5.07 8.63
N LEU A 3 9.94 -4.94 7.36
CA LEU A 3 9.01 -4.90 6.22
C LEU A 3 8.17 -6.18 6.11
N THR A 4 8.66 -7.31 6.61
CA THR A 4 7.95 -8.59 6.64
C THR A 4 6.78 -8.61 7.62
N ASP A 5 6.74 -7.71 8.60
CA ASP A 5 5.57 -7.56 9.48
C ASP A 5 4.51 -6.66 8.84
N VAL A 6 4.94 -5.66 8.05
CA VAL A 6 4.05 -4.76 7.29
C VAL A 6 3.46 -5.48 6.09
N PHE A 7 4.28 -6.23 5.37
CA PHE A 7 3.93 -7.00 4.18
C PHE A 7 4.38 -8.45 4.41
N PRO A 8 3.55 -9.26 5.07
CA PRO A 8 3.82 -10.68 5.24
C PRO A 8 4.01 -11.36 3.87
N PRO A 9 4.89 -12.37 3.75
CA PRO A 9 5.12 -13.07 2.48
C PRO A 9 3.83 -13.57 1.84
N ALA A 10 2.91 -14.12 2.62
CA ALA A 10 1.61 -14.57 2.14
C ALA A 10 0.76 -13.45 1.51
N THR A 11 0.89 -12.21 1.99
CA THR A 11 0.23 -11.05 1.38
C THR A 11 0.87 -10.69 0.05
N THR A 12 2.21 -10.64 -0.01
CA THR A 12 2.93 -10.37 -1.26
C THR A 12 2.60 -11.43 -2.31
N ASP A 13 2.60 -12.71 -1.93
CA ASP A 13 2.22 -13.83 -2.78
C ASP A 13 0.77 -13.72 -3.26
N CYS A 14 -0.14 -13.31 -2.38
CA CYS A 14 -1.54 -13.06 -2.73
C CYS A 14 -1.68 -11.96 -3.78
N LEU A 15 -0.99 -10.83 -3.60
CA LEU A 15 -1.00 -9.73 -4.57
C LEU A 15 -0.42 -10.16 -5.93
N ILE A 16 0.69 -10.93 -5.92
CA ILE A 16 1.29 -11.49 -7.15
C ILE A 16 0.32 -12.43 -7.86
N ALA A 17 -0.29 -13.37 -7.15
CA ALA A 17 -1.25 -14.32 -7.72
C ALA A 17 -2.50 -13.62 -8.26
N SER A 18 -2.98 -12.61 -7.54
CA SER A 18 -4.19 -11.87 -7.89
C SER A 18 -3.98 -10.96 -9.10
N ARG A 19 -2.82 -10.32 -9.23
CA ARG A 19 -2.44 -9.57 -10.44
C ARG A 19 -2.52 -10.42 -11.71
N ARG A 20 -2.26 -11.73 -11.62
CA ARG A 20 -2.34 -12.65 -12.76
C ARG A 20 -3.75 -13.16 -13.06
N SER A 21 -4.77 -12.73 -12.32
CA SER A 21 -6.10 -13.33 -12.42
C SER A 21 -7.27 -12.34 -12.30
N HIS A 22 -7.42 -11.64 -11.18
CA HIS A 22 -8.63 -10.83 -10.91
C HIS A 22 -8.39 -9.53 -10.12
N GLY A 23 -7.12 -9.19 -9.87
CA GLY A 23 -6.77 -8.08 -8.99
C GLY A 23 -7.02 -8.38 -7.51
N ALA A 24 -6.46 -7.57 -6.62
CA ALA A 24 -6.63 -7.71 -5.18
C ALA A 24 -6.45 -6.40 -4.43
N GLY A 25 -7.01 -6.36 -3.23
CA GLY A 25 -6.85 -5.27 -2.27
C GLY A 25 -6.09 -5.73 -1.03
N TYR A 26 -5.21 -4.88 -0.52
CA TYR A 26 -4.54 -5.07 0.77
C TYR A 26 -4.53 -3.77 1.57
N VAL A 27 -4.73 -3.85 2.89
CA VAL A 27 -4.76 -2.68 3.77
C VAL A 27 -3.70 -2.81 4.83
N VAL A 28 -2.83 -1.80 4.90
CA VAL A 28 -1.86 -1.61 5.99
C VAL A 28 -2.38 -0.52 6.90
N LYS A 29 -2.53 -0.85 8.18
CA LYS A 29 -2.85 0.12 9.23
C LYS A 29 -1.60 0.47 10.00
N GLY A 30 -1.45 1.74 10.35
CA GLY A 30 -0.35 2.21 11.18
C GLY A 30 -0.74 3.47 11.93
N SER A 31 0.29 4.11 12.48
CA SER A 31 0.18 5.42 13.12
C SER A 31 1.25 6.37 12.57
N THR A 32 0.96 7.65 12.55
CA THR A 32 1.94 8.72 12.34
C THR A 32 2.92 8.78 13.52
N THR A 33 3.97 9.59 13.40
CA THR A 33 4.92 9.84 14.49
C THR A 33 4.23 10.38 15.75
N ASP A 34 3.18 11.18 15.56
CA ASP A 34 2.40 11.79 16.65
C ASP A 34 1.35 10.84 17.23
N GLY A 35 1.22 9.64 16.66
CA GLY A 35 0.33 8.57 17.15
C GLY A 35 -1.02 8.51 16.44
N ASP A 36 -1.31 9.44 15.53
CA ASP A 36 -2.57 9.47 14.80
C ASP A 36 -2.70 8.27 13.85
N PRO A 37 -3.88 7.67 13.72
CA PRO A 37 -4.06 6.51 12.85
C PRO A 37 -3.97 6.90 11.37
N ILE A 38 -3.32 6.05 10.59
CA ILE A 38 -3.19 6.17 9.12
C ILE A 38 -3.42 4.81 8.46
N GLU A 39 -4.19 4.79 7.36
CA GLU A 39 -4.45 3.57 6.58
C GLU A 39 -3.96 3.70 5.14
N HIS A 40 -3.35 2.63 4.63
CA HIS A 40 -2.83 2.53 3.26
C HIS A 40 -3.52 1.37 2.55
N HIS A 41 -4.30 1.67 1.53
CA HIS A 41 -5.06 0.71 0.74
C HIS A 41 -4.39 0.51 -0.61
N PHE A 42 -3.79 -0.66 -0.79
CA PHE A 42 -3.18 -1.09 -2.03
C PHE A 42 -4.18 -1.86 -2.86
N PHE A 43 -4.22 -1.57 -4.16
CA PHE A 43 -4.99 -2.29 -5.15
C PHE A 43 -4.10 -2.65 -6.33
N THR A 44 -4.10 -3.91 -6.72
CA THR A 44 -3.51 -4.35 -7.99
C THR A 44 -4.63 -4.67 -8.95
N ASP A 45 -4.52 -4.17 -10.18
CA ASP A 45 -5.38 -4.57 -11.29
C ASP A 45 -4.83 -5.84 -11.97
N PRO A 46 -5.68 -6.63 -12.62
CA PRO A 46 -5.23 -7.77 -13.42
C PRO A 46 -4.36 -7.31 -14.59
N ASP A 47 -3.28 -8.06 -14.85
CA ASP A 47 -2.32 -7.84 -15.95
C ASP A 47 -1.71 -6.43 -16.03
N SER A 48 -1.65 -5.73 -14.89
CA SER A 48 -1.08 -4.38 -14.78
C SER A 48 0.16 -4.39 -13.89
N ASP A 49 1.20 -3.69 -14.34
CA ASP A 49 2.37 -3.41 -13.50
C ASP A 49 2.10 -2.29 -12.48
N SER A 50 0.92 -1.69 -12.50
CA SER A 50 0.56 -0.61 -11.59
C SER A 50 -0.05 -1.14 -10.29
N ILE A 51 0.26 -0.47 -9.19
CA ILE A 51 -0.46 -0.56 -7.93
C ILE A 51 -1.05 0.79 -7.62
N THR A 52 -2.35 0.80 -7.40
CA THR A 52 -3.07 1.97 -6.89
C THR A 52 -2.99 1.96 -5.37
N LEU A 53 -2.55 3.07 -4.80
CA LEU A 53 -2.45 3.31 -3.37
C LEU A 53 -3.38 4.46 -2.97
N PHE A 54 -4.31 4.19 -2.07
CA PHE A 54 -5.05 5.23 -1.35
C PHE A 54 -4.52 5.34 0.08
N VAL A 55 -4.27 6.56 0.55
CA VAL A 55 -3.84 6.82 1.92
C VAL A 55 -4.92 7.66 2.61
N ASP A 56 -5.48 7.11 3.69
CA ASP A 56 -6.42 7.83 4.55
C ASP A 56 -5.64 8.58 5.63
N THR A 57 -5.52 9.89 5.48
CA THR A 57 -4.96 10.78 6.51
C THR A 57 -6.06 11.64 7.15
N THR A 58 -7.34 11.26 7.05
CA THR A 58 -8.45 12.07 7.59
C THR A 58 -8.46 12.17 9.11
N ARG A 59 -7.74 11.27 9.77
CA ARG A 59 -7.60 11.20 11.23
C ARG A 59 -6.26 11.71 11.75
N ASP A 60 -5.41 12.20 10.87
CA ASP A 60 -4.16 12.89 11.23
C ASP A 60 -4.49 14.36 11.48
N GLU A 61 -4.34 14.81 12.73
CA GLU A 61 -4.74 16.17 13.12
C GLU A 61 -3.84 17.25 12.51
N TYR A 62 -2.64 16.86 12.08
CA TYR A 62 -1.64 17.73 11.46
C TYR A 62 -1.70 17.69 9.92
N SER A 63 -2.33 16.67 9.33
CA SER A 63 -2.56 16.58 7.89
C SER A 63 -3.87 17.25 7.47
N LYS A 64 -3.79 18.13 6.47
CA LYS A 64 -4.97 18.70 5.78
C LYS A 64 -5.31 17.99 4.48
N GLN A 65 -4.64 16.88 4.18
CA GLN A 65 -4.69 16.26 2.85
C GLN A 65 -5.89 15.32 2.65
N GLY A 66 -6.53 14.86 3.74
CA GLY A 66 -7.67 13.96 3.65
C GLY A 66 -7.28 12.62 3.01
N TRP A 67 -7.93 12.27 1.90
CA TRP A 67 -7.57 11.08 1.12
C TRP A 67 -6.53 11.44 0.06
N ILE A 68 -5.41 10.72 0.08
CA ILE A 68 -4.36 10.83 -0.93
C ILE A 68 -4.49 9.64 -1.87
N HIS A 69 -4.39 9.89 -3.17
CA HIS A 69 -4.38 8.85 -4.20
C HIS A 69 -3.04 8.87 -4.94
N ARG A 70 -2.44 7.69 -5.12
CA ARG A 70 -1.17 7.48 -5.82
C ARG A 70 -1.25 6.24 -6.70
N VAL A 71 -0.49 6.25 -7.78
CA VAL A 71 -0.29 5.09 -8.64
C VAL A 71 1.21 4.86 -8.74
N CYS A 72 1.65 3.66 -8.39
CA CYS A 72 3.05 3.25 -8.39
C CYS A 72 3.26 2.19 -9.47
N SER A 73 4.28 2.36 -10.31
CA SER A 73 4.66 1.36 -11.30
C SER A 73 5.61 0.36 -10.63
N ILE A 74 5.10 -0.85 -10.34
CA ILE A 74 5.81 -1.92 -9.65
C ILE A 74 5.72 -3.17 -10.53
N PRO A 75 6.66 -3.39 -11.47
CA PRO A 75 6.66 -4.57 -12.33
C PRO A 75 6.77 -5.87 -11.54
N GLU A 76 7.60 -5.85 -10.49
CA GLU A 76 7.79 -6.99 -9.58
C GLU A 76 7.33 -6.62 -8.17
N ILE A 77 6.22 -7.21 -7.72
CA ILE A 77 5.69 -6.95 -6.38
C ILE A 77 6.65 -7.53 -5.34
N SER A 78 7.17 -6.67 -4.47
CA SER A 78 7.93 -7.04 -3.28
C SER A 78 7.56 -6.14 -2.10
N ALA A 79 7.88 -6.57 -0.88
CA ALA A 79 7.67 -5.75 0.31
C ALA A 79 8.43 -4.41 0.24
N ALA A 80 9.60 -4.38 -0.41
CA ALA A 80 10.40 -3.18 -0.57
C ALA A 80 9.75 -2.18 -1.53
N GLU A 81 9.25 -2.65 -2.68
CA GLU A 81 8.57 -1.81 -3.67
C GLU A 81 7.25 -1.24 -3.13
N LEU A 82 6.48 -2.06 -2.41
CA LEU A 82 5.25 -1.60 -1.74
C LEU A 82 5.55 -0.52 -0.70
N ALA A 83 6.63 -0.68 0.07
CA ALA A 83 7.06 0.33 1.04
C ALA A 83 7.58 1.61 0.37
N ALA A 84 8.28 1.51 -0.76
CA ALA A 84 8.71 2.67 -1.54
C ALA A 84 7.49 3.47 -2.06
N CYS A 85 6.47 2.78 -2.55
CA CYS A 85 5.22 3.37 -2.99
C CYS A 85 4.50 4.17 -1.87
N MET A 86 4.48 3.65 -0.63
CA MET A 86 3.97 4.40 0.54
C MET A 86 4.73 5.71 0.75
N GLN A 87 6.04 5.69 0.55
CA GLN A 87 6.91 6.86 0.68
C GLN A 87 6.80 7.83 -0.49
N GLY A 88 6.06 7.49 -1.55
CA GLY A 88 5.90 8.31 -2.75
C GLY A 88 7.14 8.31 -3.63
N ARG A 89 7.87 7.20 -3.65
CA ARG A 89 9.05 6.96 -4.49
C ARG A 89 8.73 5.93 -5.55
#